data_AF-A0AAN7ZBU7-F1
#
_entry.id   AF-A0AAN7ZBU7-F1
#
_cell.length_a   1.000
_cell.length_b   1.000
_cell.length_c   1.000
_cell.angle_alpha   90.00
_cell.angle_beta   90.00
_cell.angle_gamma   90.00
#
_symmetry.space_group_name_H-M   'P 1'
#
loop_
_entity.id
_entity.type
_entity.pdbx_description
1 polymer ?
#
loop_
_entity_poly.entity_id
_entity_poly.type
_entity_poly.pdbx_seq_one_letter_code
_entity_poly.pdbx_strand_id
1 'polypeptide(L)' 'MLMALNRGPELAAHVRAARNNGLSELEIREAILHCTIYCGAPAGVEAIKIAEKVLDEMAEKGEMARELGNKAS' A
#
# COMPACT_ATOMS: atom_id res chain seq x y z
N MET A 1 13.64 -0.99 -4.68
CA MET A 1 12.39 -0.22 -4.89
C MET A 1 11.37 -1.07 -5.65
N LEU A 2 10.54 -1.86 -4.95
CA LEU A 2 9.59 -2.80 -5.60
C LEU A 2 8.56 -2.08 -6.48
N MET A 3 8.07 -0.93 -5.99
CA MET A 3 7.21 -0.02 -6.75
C MET A 3 7.87 0.47 -8.05
N ALA A 4 9.12 0.97 -7.99
CA ALA A 4 9.82 1.46 -9.18
C ALA A 4 10.10 0.37 -10.22
N LEU A 5 10.29 -0.87 -9.76
CA LEU A 5 10.51 -2.04 -10.62
C LEU A 5 9.20 -2.65 -11.14
N ASN A 6 8.04 -2.14 -10.72
CA ASN A 6 6.73 -2.68 -11.03
C ASN A 6 6.62 -4.18 -10.68
N ARG A 7 7.02 -4.53 -9.46
CA ARG A 7 6.96 -5.89 -8.90
C ARG A 7 5.78 -6.01 -7.96
N GLY A 8 4.58 -6.10 -8.54
CA GLY A 8 3.32 -6.01 -7.83
C GLY A 8 3.10 -7.10 -6.76
N PRO A 9 3.34 -8.40 -7.07
CA PRO A 9 3.22 -9.47 -6.08
C PRO A 9 4.13 -9.28 -4.86
N GLU A 10 5.38 -8.89 -5.09
CA GLU A 10 6.35 -8.61 -4.04
C GLU A 10 5.94 -7.36 -3.26
N LEU A 11 5.49 -6.30 -3.93
CA LEU A 11 4.97 -5.10 -3.27
C LEU A 11 3.80 -5.46 -2.33
N ALA A 12 2.87 -6.31 -2.76
CA ALA A 12 1.75 -6.77 -1.95
C ALA A 12 2.22 -7.50 -0.67
N ALA A 13 3.19 -8.39 -0.79
CA ALA A 13 3.78 -9.08 0.35
C ALA A 13 4.44 -8.10 1.34
N HIS A 14 5.14 -7.08 0.82
CA HIS A 14 5.78 -6.06 1.63
C HIS A 14 4.80 -5.10 2.30
N VAL A 15 3.66 -4.77 1.69
CA VAL A 15 2.60 -3.98 2.33
C VAL A 15 2.03 -4.74 3.54
N ARG A 16 1.72 -6.04 3.38
CA ARG A 16 1.26 -6.88 4.49
C ARG A 16 2.31 -6.97 5.61
N ALA A 17 3.58 -7.17 5.24
CA ALA A 17 4.66 -7.20 6.22
C ALA A 17 4.85 -5.86 6.95
N ALA A 18 4.77 -4.73 6.23
CA ALA A 18 4.85 -3.39 6.82
C ALA A 18 3.76 -3.16 7.87
N ARG A 19 2.52 -3.53 7.53
CA ARG A 19 1.37 -3.50 8.44
C ARG A 19 1.57 -4.39 9.67
N ASN A 20 2.00 -5.63 9.48
CA ASN A 20 2.30 -6.56 10.58
C ASN A 20 3.44 -6.06 11.49
N ASN A 21 4.33 -5.22 10.95
CA ASN A 21 5.40 -4.58 11.70
C ASN A 21 4.98 -3.25 12.36
N GLY A 22 3.69 -2.89 12.30
CA GLY A 22 3.11 -1.78 13.05
C GLY A 22 3.05 -0.45 12.30
N LEU A 23 3.41 -0.39 11.01
CA LEU A 23 3.14 0.83 10.23
C LEU A 23 1.64 1.02 10.10
N SER A 24 1.16 2.26 10.27
CA SER A 24 -0.21 2.68 9.99
C SER A 24 -0.55 2.59 8.49
N GLU A 25 -1.83 2.54 8.17
CA GLU A 25 -2.29 2.63 6.78
C GLU A 25 -1.87 3.96 6.15
N LEU A 26 -1.95 5.03 6.93
CA LEU A 26 -1.52 6.36 6.52
C LEU A 26 -0.04 6.40 6.17
N GLU A 27 0.83 5.85 7.01
CA GLU A 27 2.28 5.82 6.75
C GLU A 27 2.62 5.05 5.48
N ILE A 28 1.94 3.93 5.20
CA ILE A 28 2.14 3.18 3.96
C ILE A 28 1.74 4.02 2.75
N ARG A 29 0.60 4.71 2.84
CA ARG A 29 0.08 5.55 1.76
C ARG A 29 0.99 6.75 1.47
N GLU A 30 1.46 7.42 2.53
CA GLU A 30 2.40 8.54 2.43
C GLU A 30 3.75 8.10 1.88
N ALA A 31 4.24 6.90 2.25
CA ALA A 31 5.47 6.36 1.67
C ALA A 31 5.34 6.13 0.16
N ILE A 32 4.20 5.61 -0.31
CA ILE A 32 3.92 5.44 -1.74
C ILE A 32 3.81 6.81 -2.43
N LEU A 33 3.09 7.77 -1.83
CA LEU A 33 2.94 9.11 -2.37
C LEU A 33 4.30 9.81 -2.52
N HIS A 34 5.15 9.73 -1.50
CA HIS A 34 6.50 10.28 -1.55
C HIS A 34 7.33 9.64 -2.68
N CYS A 35 7.28 8.30 -2.81
CA CYS A 35 7.98 7.57 -3.86
C CYS A 35 7.45 7.90 -5.26
N THR A 36 6.19 8.31 -5.38
CA THR A 36 5.54 8.61 -6.67
C THR A 36 6.22 9.77 -7.37
N ILE A 37 6.73 10.75 -6.63
CA ILE A 37 7.49 11.87 -7.19
C ILE A 37 8.79 11.40 -7.87
N TYR A 38 9.43 10.37 -7.32
CA TYR A 38 10.70 9.84 -7.83
C TYR A 38 10.52 8.78 -8.91
N CYS A 39 9.43 8.02 -8.87
CA CYS A 39 9.20 6.87 -9.75
C CYS A 39 8.16 7.15 -10.85
N GLY A 40 7.51 8.31 -10.82
CA GLY A 40 6.45 8.72 -11.73
C GLY A 40 5.05 8.25 -11.32
N ALA A 41 4.05 9.00 -11.76
CA ALA A 41 2.63 8.75 -11.48
C ALA A 41 2.15 7.32 -11.84
N PRO A 42 2.57 6.70 -12.96
CA PRO A 42 2.11 5.35 -13.30
C PRO A 42 2.49 4.30 -12.24
N ALA A 43 3.73 4.33 -11.74
CA ALA A 43 4.20 3.41 -10.71
C ALA A 43 3.49 3.66 -9.36
N GLY A 44 3.26 4.94 -9.02
CA GLY A 44 2.53 5.32 -7.80
C GLY A 44 1.08 4.85 -7.79
N VAL A 45 0.35 5.06 -8.89
CA VAL A 45 -1.05 4.63 -9.03
C VAL A 45 -1.19 3.12 -8.89
N GLU A 46 -0.30 2.35 -9.54
CA GLU A 46 -0.32 0.90 -9.43
C GLU A 46 0.01 0.44 -8.00
N ALA A 47 1.00 1.07 -7.36
CA ALA A 47 1.35 0.78 -5.98
C ALA A 47 0.21 1.06 -4.99
N ILE A 48 -0.51 2.17 -5.15
CA ILE A 48 -1.71 2.46 -4.33
C ILE A 48 -2.77 1.38 -4.52
N LYS A 49 -3.11 1.02 -5.76
CA LYS A 49 -4.12 -0.03 -6.01
C LYS A 49 -3.77 -1.35 -5.34
N ILE A 50 -2.50 -1.74 -5.40
CA ILE A 50 -2.00 -2.95 -4.75
C ILE A 50 -2.11 -2.83 -3.23
N ALA A 51 -1.69 -1.69 -2.66
CA ALA A 51 -1.75 -1.46 -1.23
C ALA A 51 -3.19 -1.50 -0.71
N GLU A 52 -4.12 -0.78 -1.36
CA GLU A 52 -5.55 -0.78 -0.99
C GLU A 52 -6.12 -2.20 -1.03
N LYS A 53 -5.87 -2.96 -2.11
CA LYS A 53 -6.31 -4.35 -2.22
C LYS A 53 -5.80 -5.23 -1.07
N VAL A 54 -4.53 -5.12 -0.72
CA VAL A 54 -3.95 -5.90 0.40
C VAL A 54 -4.58 -5.50 1.72
N LEU A 55 -4.77 -4.20 1.95
CA LEU A 55 -5.35 -3.69 3.19
C LEU A 55 -6.82 -4.11 3.34
N ASP A 56 -7.59 -4.07 2.26
CA ASP A 56 -8.97 -4.56 2.22
C ASP A 56 -9.02 -6.06 2.52
N GLU A 57 -8.18 -6.88 1.87
CA GLU A 57 -8.08 -8.32 2.13
C GLU A 57 -7.72 -8.63 3.60
N MET A 58 -6.80 -7.86 4.19
CA MET A 58 -6.42 -8.02 5.61
C MET A 58 -7.59 -7.66 6.54
N ALA A 59 -8.36 -6.64 6.19
CA ALA A 59 -9.52 -6.23 6.97
C ALA A 59 -10.67 -7.24 6.89
N GLU A 60 -10.96 -7.78 5.70
CA GLU A 60 -11.94 -8.85 5.51
C GLU A 60 -11.62 -10.11 6.32
N LYS A 61 -10.32 -10.41 6.50
CA LYS A 61 -9.84 -11.53 7.33
C LYS A 61 -9.82 -11.23 8.82
N GLY A 62 -10.15 -10.01 9.23
CA GLY A 62 -10.08 -9.58 10.62
C GLY A 62 -8.66 -9.50 11.18
N GLU A 63 -7.64 -9.47 10.31
CA GLU A 63 -6.24 -9.33 10.74
C GLU A 63 -6.03 -7.94 11.36
N MET A 64 -6.60 -6.89 10.74
CA MET A 64 -6.49 -5.50 11.18
C MET A 64 -7.65 -4.63 10.69
N ALA A 65 -7.99 -3.55 11.39
CA ALA A 65 -9.00 -2.60 10.94
C ALA A 65 -8.45 -1.63 9.87
N ARG A 66 -9.32 -1.19 8.95
CA ARG A 66 -9.03 -0.08 8.02
C ARG A 66 -9.06 1.24 8.79
N GLU A 67 -8.00 2.03 8.66
CA GLU A 67 -7.86 3.30 9.36
C GLU A 67 -8.40 4.46 8.50
N LEU A 68 -8.08 4.46 7.19
CA LEU A 68 -8.55 5.51 6.27
C LEU A 68 -9.76 5.06 5.45
N GLY A 69 -9.92 3.76 5.18
CA GLY A 69 -11.05 3.22 4.43
C GLY A 69 -11.23 3.91 3.06
N ASN A 70 -12.44 3.89 2.49
CA ASN A 70 -12.76 4.54 1.21
C ASN A 70 -12.76 6.09 1.25
N LYS A 71 -12.15 6.75 2.24
CA LYS A 71 -12.16 8.23 2.38
C LYS A 71 -11.31 8.96 1.32
N ALA A 72 -10.87 8.27 0.27
CA ALA A 72 -10.05 8.82 -0.78
C ALA A 72 -10.74 8.85 -2.15
N SER A 73 -12.07 9.04 -2.16
CA SER A 73 -12.84 9.46 -3.34
C SER A 73 -13.00 10.97 -3.35
#